data_AF-A0A972BZG8-F1
#
_entry.id   AF-A0A972BZG8-F1
#
_cell.length_a   1.000
_cell.length_b   1.000
_cell.length_c   1.000
_cell.angle_alpha   90.00
_cell.angle_beta   90.00
_cell.angle_gamma   90.00
#
_symmetry.space_group_name_H-M   'P 1'
#
loop_
_entity.id
_entity.type
_entity.pdbx_description
1 polymer ?
#
loop_
_entity_poly.entity_id
_entity_poly.type
_entity_poly.pdbx_seq_one_letter_code
_entity_poly.pdbx_strand_id
1 'polypeptide(L)'
;MERQNSVADCIICQHQKTAGICILGMSICPQCEEELVASKATHSGYDIYVERLRVLWRRIFDADAKAGGSAGLAVKSMEAVECIEPSTG
;
A
#
# COMPACT_ATOMS: atom_id res chain seq x y z
N MET A 1 13.50 23.81 16.70
CA MET A 1 12.46 22.76 16.51
C MET A 1 13.18 21.48 16.11
N GLU A 2 13.49 20.63 17.09
CA GLU A 2 14.09 19.32 16.82
C GLU A 2 13.00 18.43 16.23
N ARG A 3 13.11 18.15 14.93
CA ARG A 3 12.19 17.27 14.22
C ARG A 3 12.40 15.89 14.83
N GLN A 4 11.50 15.46 15.73
CA GLN A 4 11.63 14.19 16.44
C GLN A 4 11.87 13.09 15.41
N ASN A 5 13.10 12.59 15.40
CA ASN A 5 13.52 11.55 14.51
C ASN A 5 13.07 10.21 15.12
N SER A 6 11.76 10.01 15.20
CA SER A 6 11.16 8.78 15.71
C SER A 6 11.60 7.64 14.81
N VAL A 7 12.47 6.78 15.35
CA VAL A 7 12.90 5.55 14.69
C VAL A 7 11.63 4.73 14.42
N ALA A 8 11.32 4.52 13.15
CA ALA A 8 10.12 3.84 12.73
C ALA A 8 10.48 2.69 11.79
N ASP A 9 9.78 1.57 11.95
CA ASP A 9 9.95 0.39 11.11
C ASP A 9 9.36 0.59 9.72
N CYS A 10 10.21 0.42 8.71
CA CYS A 10 9.78 0.49 7.32
C CYS A 10 8.76 -0.61 7.02
N ILE A 11 7.59 -0.28 6.49
CA ILE A 11 6.56 -1.29 6.19
C ILE A 11 6.99 -2.28 5.10
N ILE A 12 7.90 -1.87 4.21
CA ILE A 12 8.38 -2.67 3.09
C ILE A 12 9.46 -3.66 3.55
N CYS A 13 10.58 -3.15 4.06
CA CYS A 13 11.72 -3.99 4.43
C CYS A 13 11.73 -4.41 5.91
N GLN A 14 10.82 -3.92 6.75
CA GLN A 14 10.73 -4.21 8.20
C GLN A 14 12.01 -3.91 8.99
N HIS A 15 12.78 -2.94 8.52
CA HIS A 15 13.94 -2.44 9.23
C HIS A 15 13.64 -1.10 9.89
N GLN A 16 14.09 -0.94 11.13
CA GLN A 16 14.10 0.34 11.82
C GLN A 16 14.98 1.33 11.07
N LYS A 17 14.37 2.47 10.70
CA LYS A 17 15.06 3.54 10.01
C LYS A 17 14.73 4.87 10.67
N THR A 18 15.75 5.72 10.70
CA THR A 18 15.69 7.06 11.27
C THR A 18 15.06 8.04 10.29
N ALA A 19 15.15 7.78 8.98
CA ALA A 19 14.68 8.66 7.93
C ALA A 19 13.77 7.93 6.95
N GLY A 20 12.89 8.69 6.30
CA GLY A 20 11.93 8.19 5.33
C GLY A 20 10.67 9.05 5.27
N ILE A 21 9.73 8.62 4.44
CA ILE A 21 8.39 9.21 4.39
C ILE A 21 7.47 8.50 5.38
N CYS A 22 6.58 9.26 6.03
CA CYS A 22 5.55 8.72 6.89
C CYS A 22 4.18 8.86 6.22
N ILE A 23 3.50 7.73 6.02
CA ILE A 23 2.16 7.67 5.44
C ILE A 23 1.25 6.99 6.47
N LEU A 24 0.21 7.70 6.94
CA LEU A 24 -0.81 7.16 7.85
C LEU A 24 -0.22 6.54 9.14
N GLY A 25 0.83 7.16 9.68
CA GLY A 25 1.51 6.69 10.90
C GLY A 25 2.46 5.50 10.68
N MET A 26 2.74 5.12 9.43
CA MET A 26 3.71 4.09 9.08
C MET A 26 4.85 4.69 8.24
N SER A 27 6.06 4.17 8.37
CA SER A 27 7.23 4.71 7.65
C SER A 27 7.62 3.85 6.45
N ILE A 28 8.15 4.50 5.42
CA ILE A 28 8.85 3.87 4.30
C ILE A 28 10.24 4.50 4.25
N CYS A 29 11.27 3.66 4.29
CA CYS A 29 12.65 4.15 4.24
C CYS A 29 13.02 4.66 2.85
N PRO A 30 14.01 5.55 2.72
CA PRO A 30 14.36 6.18 1.45
C PRO A 30 14.77 5.17 0.37
N GLN A 31 15.39 4.05 0.74
CA GLN A 31 15.74 3.01 -0.24
C GLN A 31 14.49 2.34 -0.83
N CYS A 32 13.54 1.93 0.02
CA CYS A 32 12.31 1.32 -0.46
C CYS A 32 11.41 2.32 -1.21
N GLU A 33 11.46 3.60 -0.84
CA GLU A 33 10.79 4.67 -1.60
C GLU A 33 11.39 4.81 -3.00
N GLU A 34 12.72 4.88 -3.10
CA GLU A 34 13.41 4.98 -4.39
C GLU A 34 13.13 3.76 -5.27
N GLU A 35 13.20 2.56 -4.71
CA GLU A 35 12.86 1.32 -5.43
C GLU A 35 11.40 1.29 -5.88
N LEU A 36 10.47 1.77 -5.04
CA LEU A 36 9.05 1.84 -5.37
C LEU A 36 8.80 2.80 -6.54
N VAL A 37 9.42 3.99 -6.52
CA VAL A 37 9.29 5.02 -7.55
C VAL A 37 9.98 4.60 -8.84
N ALA A 38 11.12 3.90 -8.75
CA ALA A 38 11.85 3.37 -9.89
C ALA A 38 11.18 2.13 -10.51
N SER A 39 10.41 1.37 -9.72
CA SER A 39 9.71 0.19 -10.19
C SER A 39 8.53 0.54 -11.08
N LYS A 40 8.48 -0.06 -12.26
CA LYS A 40 7.30 0.02 -13.14
C LYS A 40 6.23 -0.94 -12.63
N ALA A 41 4.96 -0.55 -12.76
CA ALA A 41 3.82 -1.40 -12.42
C ALA A 41 3.77 -2.73 -13.20
N THR A 42 4.55 -2.86 -14.28
CA THR A 42 4.69 -4.08 -15.08
C THR A 42 5.73 -5.06 -14.52
N HIS A 43 6.50 -4.69 -13.49
CA HIS A 43 7.47 -5.59 -12.87
C HIS A 43 6.77 -6.55 -11.91
N SER A 44 7.13 -7.84 -11.97
CA SER A 44 6.62 -8.89 -11.07
C SER A 44 6.94 -8.65 -9.58
N GLY A 45 7.93 -7.82 -9.27
CA GLY A 45 8.23 -7.39 -7.90
C GLY A 45 7.30 -6.30 -7.38
N TYR A 46 6.55 -5.62 -8.25
CA TYR A 46 5.64 -4.53 -7.89
C TYR A 46 4.47 -5.02 -7.03
N ASP A 47 4.01 -6.26 -7.24
CA ASP A 47 2.94 -6.88 -6.46
C ASP A 47 3.24 -6.91 -4.96
N ILE A 48 4.50 -7.12 -4.57
CA ILE A 48 4.93 -7.11 -3.17
C ILE A 48 4.69 -5.72 -2.56
N TYR A 49 5.04 -4.67 -3.30
CA TYR A 49 4.81 -3.30 -2.86
C TYR A 49 3.33 -2.98 -2.74
N VAL A 50 2.51 -3.43 -3.71
CA VAL A 50 1.05 -3.27 -3.67
C VAL A 50 0.45 -3.98 -2.46
N GLU A 51 0.88 -5.20 -2.16
CA GLU A 51 0.39 -5.95 -0.99
C GLU A 51 0.72 -5.23 0.32
N ARG A 52 1.95 -4.72 0.43
CA ARG A 52 2.40 -3.94 1.60
C ARG A 52 1.63 -2.62 1.73
N LEU A 53 1.41 -1.92 0.61
CA LEU A 53 0.64 -0.68 0.57
C LEU A 53 -0.84 -0.93 0.93
N ARG A 54 -1.44 -2.06 0.56
CA ARG A 54 -2.82 -2.43 0.95
C ARG A 54 -3.01 -2.48 2.47
N VAL A 55 -1.95 -2.74 3.25
CA VAL A 55 -2.02 -2.69 4.72
C VAL A 55 -2.29 -1.27 5.24
N LEU A 56 -1.73 -0.24 4.58
CA LEU A 56 -2.03 1.17 4.89
C LEU A 56 -3.52 1.45 4.73
N TRP A 57 -4.07 1.07 3.58
CA TRP A 57 -5.48 1.28 3.26
C TRP A 57 -6.41 0.53 4.20
N ARG A 58 -6.06 -0.71 4.55
CA ARG A 58 -6.85 -1.49 5.51
C ARG A 58 -6.99 -0.77 6.84
N ARG A 59 -5.94 -0.15 7.37
CA ARG A 59 -6.04 0.63 8.62
C ARG A 59 -6.94 1.85 8.50
N ILE A 60 -6.96 2.53 7.36
CA ILE A 60 -7.90 3.65 7.13
C ILE A 60 -9.33 3.12 7.19
N PHE A 61 -9.62 2.10 6.38
CA PHE A 61 -10.99 1.58 6.27
C PHE A 61 -11.47 0.86 7.55
N ASP A 62 -10.58 0.27 8.35
CA ASP A 62 -10.92 -0.31 9.66
C ASP A 62 -11.12 0.78 10.74
N ALA A 63 -10.47 1.94 10.62
CA ALA A 63 -10.65 3.06 11.54
C ALA A 63 -12.06 3.67 11.43
N ASP A 64 -12.66 3.67 10.24
CA ASP A 64 -14.07 4.06 10.03
C ASP A 64 -15.05 2.99 10.54
N ALA A 65 -14.65 1.72 10.63
CA ALA A 65 -15.50 0.63 11.13
C ALA A 65 -15.64 0.61 12.67
N LYS A 66 -14.83 1.37 13.42
CA LYS A 66 -14.97 1.47 14.89
C LYS A 66 -16.03 2.47 15.36
N ALA A 67 -16.74 3.13 14.45
CA ALA A 67 -17.98 3.84 14.77
C ALA A 67 -19.25 2.96 14.73
N GLY A 68 -19.16 1.68 14.34
CA GLY A 68 -20.33 0.77 14.31
C GLY A 68 -19.94 -0.70 14.20
N GLY A 69 -20.35 -1.49 15.19
CA GLY A 69 -19.90 -2.87 15.38
C GLY A 69 -20.30 -3.92 14.33
N SER A 70 -19.54 -5.01 14.40
CA SER A 70 -19.78 -6.41 14.00
C SER A 70 -19.97 -6.79 12.52
N ALA A 71 -19.10 -7.73 12.11
CA ALA A 71 -19.33 -8.88 11.23
C ALA A 71 -19.57 -8.61 9.72
N GLY A 72 -18.77 -9.28 8.87
CA GLY A 72 -19.20 -9.55 7.50
C GLY A 72 -18.10 -9.59 6.46
N LEU A 73 -17.63 -10.80 6.19
CA LEU A 73 -16.83 -11.21 5.04
C LEU A 73 -17.52 -10.80 3.70
N ALA A 74 -16.78 -10.26 2.73
CA ALA A 74 -17.08 -10.45 1.30
C ALA A 74 -15.87 -10.04 0.44
N VAL A 75 -15.01 -11.01 0.15
CA VAL A 75 -14.14 -10.95 -1.05
C VAL A 75 -15.08 -10.92 -2.25
N LYS A 76 -15.20 -9.78 -2.92
CA LYS A 76 -15.84 -9.72 -4.24
C LYS A 76 -14.76 -10.06 -5.27
N SER A 77 -14.89 -11.23 -5.88
CA SER A 77 -14.17 -11.60 -7.11
C SER A 77 -14.31 -10.46 -8.12
N MET A 78 -13.18 -9.88 -8.51
CA MET A 78 -13.11 -9.04 -9.70
C MET A 78 -13.05 -9.98 -10.90
N GLU A 79 -14.16 -10.11 -11.62
CA GLU A 79 -14.13 -10.72 -12.96
C GLU A 79 -13.53 -9.70 -13.94
N ALA A 80 -12.61 -10.18 -14.77
CA ALA A 80 -12.01 -9.37 -15.83
C ALA A 80 -13.06 -9.14 -16.93
N VAL A 81 -13.32 -7.89 -17.27
CA VAL A 81 -14.04 -7.54 -18.50
C VAL A 81 -13.06 -7.70 -19.66
N GLU A 82 -13.30 -8.70 -20.50
CA GLU A 82 -12.63 -8.80 -21.79
C GLU A 82 -13.15 -7.69 -22.72
N CYS A 83 -12.23 -6.85 -23.21
CA CYS A 83 -12.50 -5.86 -24.23
C CYS A 83 -12.76 -6.57 -25.55
N ILE A 84 -14.01 -6.62 -25.99
CA ILE A 84 -14.33 -7.00 -27.36
C ILE A 84 -14.12 -5.76 -28.23
N GLU A 85 -13.05 -5.76 -29.02
CA GLU A 85 -12.80 -4.74 -30.03
C GLU A 85 -13.90 -4.78 -31.11
N PRO A 86 -14.57 -3.67 -31.42
CA PRO A 86 -15.48 -3.63 -32.57
C PRO A 86 -14.66 -3.60 -33.85
N SER A 87 -14.54 -4.75 -34.51
CA SER A 87 -14.11 -4.84 -35.91
C SER A 87 -15.04 -3.98 -36.75
N THR A 88 -14.55 -2.84 -37.25
CA THR A 88 -15.29 -2.04 -38.22
C THR A 88 -14.46 -1.92 -39.49
N GLY A 89 -14.84 -2.77 -40.47
CA GLY A 89 -14.93 -2.50 -41.91
C GLY A 89 -13.73 -1.89 -42.62
#